data_AF-A0A0M3JHR5-F1
#
_entry.id   AF-A0A0M3JHR5-F1
#
_cell.length_a   1.000
_cell.length_b   1.000
_cell.length_c   1.000
_cell.angle_alpha   90.00
_cell.angle_beta   90.00
_cell.angle_gamma   90.00
#
_symmetry.space_group_name_H-M   'P 1'
#
loop_
_entity.id
_entity.type
_entity.pdbx_description
1 polymer ?
#
loop_
_entity_poly.entity_id
_entity_poly.type
_entity_poly.pdbx_seq_one_letter_code
_entity_poly.pdbx_strand_id
1 'polypeptide(L)'
;LTEMLFGGQFTELTPQQMGALLSCFVFEEKANVPKIAEELSGILRTMQGYAKRIAKITKESKLDIDEDKYVESFKPHMMDVVHQWCSGASFAEILKKTDIFE
;
A
#
# COMPACT_ATOMS: atom_id res chain seq x y z
N LEU A 1 7.08 7.34 3.00
CA LEU A 1 6.12 7.96 3.95
C LEU A 1 6.26 9.48 4.01
N THR A 2 7.41 10.02 4.42
CA THR A 2 7.63 11.47 4.56
C THR A 2 7.27 12.29 3.32
N GLU A 3 7.70 11.86 2.13
CA GLU A 3 7.35 12.51 0.85
C GLU A 3 5.83 12.56 0.60
N MET A 4 5.10 11.51 0.98
CA MET A 4 3.63 11.48 0.81
C MET A 4 2.94 12.40 1.82
N LEU A 5 3.49 12.51 3.04
CA LEU A 5 2.99 13.42 4.07
C LEU A 5 3.14 14.87 3.64
N PHE A 6 4.33 15.27 3.20
CA PHE A 6 4.56 16.63 2.70
C PHE A 6 3.90 16.89 1.34
N GLY A 7 3.68 15.85 0.55
CA GLY A 7 2.89 15.91 -0.67
C GLY A 7 1.39 16.10 -0.46
N GLY A 8 0.91 16.10 0.79
CA GLY A 8 -0.50 16.30 1.12
C GLY A 8 -1.39 15.09 0.84
N GLN A 9 -0.82 13.93 0.48
CA GLN A 9 -1.60 12.77 0.06
C GLN A 9 -2.57 12.29 1.14
N PHE A 10 -2.16 12.32 2.42
CA PHE A 10 -2.99 11.85 3.53
C PHE A 10 -4.14 12.80 3.88
N THR A 11 -4.10 14.05 3.41
CA THR A 11 -5.16 15.04 3.68
C THR A 11 -6.44 14.73 2.90
N GLU A 12 -6.32 14.05 1.76
CA GLU A 12 -7.44 13.69 0.88
C GLU A 12 -8.03 12.31 1.18
N LEU A 13 -7.41 11.55 2.09
CA LEU A 13 -7.81 10.18 2.40
C LEU A 13 -8.68 10.11 3.65
N THR A 14 -9.67 9.21 3.63
CA THR A 14 -10.37 8.83 4.86
C THR A 14 -9.45 8.03 5.80
N PRO A 15 -9.74 7.96 7.11
CA PRO A 15 -8.97 7.12 8.04
C PRO A 15 -8.87 5.66 7.60
N GLN A 16 -9.94 5.12 7.01
CA GLN A 16 -10.01 3.75 6.49
C GLN A 16 -9.07 3.57 5.29
N GLN A 17 -9.11 4.51 4.33
CA GLN A 17 -8.24 4.51 3.16
C GLN A 17 -6.76 4.69 3.56
N MET A 18 -6.49 5.54 4.55
CA MET A 18 -5.14 5.71 5.10
C MET A 18 -4.62 4.42 5.75
N GLY A 19 -5.44 3.75 6.56
CA GLY A 19 -5.09 2.45 7.14
C GLY A 19 -4.77 1.41 6.06
N ALA A 20 -5.62 1.32 5.04
CA ALA A 20 -5.40 0.43 3.90
C ALA A 20 -4.07 0.72 3.18
N LEU A 21 -3.78 1.98 2.88
CA LEU A 21 -2.52 2.39 2.26
C LEU A 21 -1.29 2.07 3.13
N LEU A 22 -1.37 2.33 4.44
CA LEU A 22 -0.27 2.09 5.36
C LEU A 22 0.04 0.59 5.52
N SER A 23 -0.95 -0.30 5.28
CA SER A 23 -0.73 -1.74 5.26
C SER A 23 0.35 -2.17 4.26
N CYS A 24 0.52 -1.43 3.15
CA CYS A 24 1.53 -1.71 2.13
C CYS A 24 2.97 -1.58 2.64
N PHE A 25 3.19 -0.86 3.74
CA PHE A 25 4.51 -0.61 4.31
C PHE A 25 4.92 -1.63 5.37
N VAL A 26 3.96 -2.40 5.89
CA VAL A 26 4.18 -3.32 7.02
C VAL A 26 4.00 -4.79 6.63
N PHE A 27 3.30 -5.07 5.52
CA PHE A 27 3.09 -6.43 5.08
C PHE A 27 4.33 -6.96 4.34
N GLU A 28 4.97 -7.99 4.89
CA GLU A 28 6.21 -8.56 4.35
C GLU A 28 6.03 -9.96 3.77
N GLU A 29 4.87 -10.59 3.92
CA GLU A 29 4.65 -11.97 3.43
C GLU A 29 4.41 -12.03 1.92
N LYS A 30 4.52 -13.24 1.37
CA LYS A 30 4.11 -13.51 -0.02
C LYS A 30 2.67 -14.01 0.02
N ALA A 31 1.77 -13.29 -0.63
CA ALA A 31 0.38 -13.67 -0.75
C ALA A 31 -0.07 -13.52 -2.20
N ASN A 32 -1.23 -14.09 -2.54
CA ASN A 32 -1.85 -13.84 -3.84
C ASN A 32 -2.40 -12.41 -3.86
N VAL A 33 -2.16 -11.68 -4.95
CA VAL A 33 -2.67 -10.32 -5.10
C VAL A 33 -4.21 -10.36 -5.15
N PRO A 34 -4.92 -9.81 -4.15
CA PRO A 34 -6.38 -9.79 -4.18
C PRO A 34 -6.89 -8.76 -5.19
N LYS A 35 -8.17 -8.87 -5.55
CA LYS A 35 -8.86 -7.85 -6.35
C LYS A 35 -9.12 -6.61 -5.50
N ILE A 36 -8.22 -5.64 -5.61
CA ILE A 36 -8.31 -4.35 -4.94
C ILE A 36 -9.50 -3.55 -5.47
N ALA A 37 -10.28 -2.93 -4.57
CA ALA A 37 -11.33 -2.00 -4.97
C ALA A 37 -10.78 -0.84 -5.84
N GLU A 38 -11.58 -0.33 -6.77
CA GLU A 38 -11.15 0.71 -7.71
C GLU A 38 -10.68 1.99 -6.98
N GLU A 39 -11.37 2.36 -5.90
CA GLU A 39 -10.99 3.51 -5.05
C GLU A 39 -9.59 3.34 -4.43
N LEU A 40 -9.26 2.14 -3.95
CA LEU A 40 -7.97 1.84 -3.32
C LEU A 40 -6.85 1.69 -4.36
N SER A 41 -7.20 1.27 -5.57
CA SER A 41 -6.27 1.15 -6.70
C SER A 41 -5.71 2.52 -7.11
N GLY A 42 -6.52 3.58 -7.06
CA GLY A 42 -6.06 4.95 -7.30
C GLY A 42 -5.01 5.39 -6.27
N ILE A 43 -5.29 5.14 -4.99
CA ILE A 43 -4.39 5.48 -3.87
C ILE A 43 -3.06 4.71 -3.98
N LEU A 44 -3.14 3.41 -4.29
CA LEU A 44 -1.96 2.57 -4.50
C LEU A 44 -1.08 3.10 -5.64
N ARG A 45 -1.69 3.48 -6.77
CA ARG A 45 -0.97 4.01 -7.92
C ARG A 45 -0.22 5.29 -7.58
N THR A 46 -0.83 6.18 -6.79
CA THR A 46 -0.17 7.41 -6.35
C THR A 46 1.03 7.11 -5.46
N MET A 47 0.89 6.20 -4.49
CA MET A 47 2.01 5.75 -3.65
C MET A 47 3.16 5.15 -4.47
N GLN A 48 2.85 4.28 -5.43
CA GLN A 48 3.85 3.71 -6.35
C GLN A 48 4.53 4.80 -7.19
N GLY A 49 3.82 5.86 -7.55
CA GLY A 49 4.40 7.04 -8.21
C GLY A 49 5.47 7.73 -7.37
N TYR A 50 5.20 7.93 -6.07
CA TYR A 50 6.21 8.44 -5.13
C TYR A 50 7.41 7.49 -5.02
N ALA A 51 7.16 6.18 -4.86
CA ALA A 51 8.22 5.19 -4.75
C ALA A 51 9.13 5.19 -6.00
N LYS A 52 8.55 5.22 -7.20
CA LYS A 52 9.28 5.32 -8.48
C LYS A 52 10.11 6.59 -8.57
N ARG A 53 9.54 7.75 -8.18
CA ARG A 53 10.27 9.02 -8.17
C ARG A 53 11.47 8.97 -7.23
N ILE A 54 11.30 8.44 -6.03
CA ILE A 54 12.38 8.29 -5.05
C ILE A 54 13.48 7.38 -5.62
N ALA A 55 13.11 6.19 -6.13
CA ALA A 55 14.09 5.25 -6.67
C ALA A 55 14.87 5.83 -7.85
N LYS A 56 14.20 6.58 -8.75
CA LYS A 56 14.86 7.29 -9.85
C LYS A 56 15.88 8.30 -9.35
N ILE A 57 15.53 9.14 -8.37
CA ILE A 57 16.46 10.14 -7.80
C ILE A 57 17.63 9.46 -7.09
N THR A 58 17.38 8.35 -6.38
CA THR A 58 18.42 7.53 -5.72
C THR A 58 19.43 7.00 -6.75
N LYS A 59 18.94 6.49 -7.88
CA LYS A 59 19.77 6.00 -9.00
C LYS A 59 20.54 7.12 -9.70
N GLU A 60 19.92 8.27 -9.95
CA GLU A 60 20.60 9.47 -10.46
C GLU A 60 21.71 9.95 -9.53
N SER A 61 21.56 9.71 -8.23
CA SER A 61 22.57 9.98 -7.19
C SER A 61 23.68 8.93 -7.11
N LYS A 62 23.73 7.98 -8.06
CA LYS A 62 24.72 6.88 -8.17
C LYS A 62 24.67 5.87 -7.02
N LEU A 63 23.53 5.75 -6.35
CA LEU A 63 23.29 4.67 -5.39
C LEU A 63 22.73 3.45 -6.13
N ASP A 64 23.18 2.26 -5.74
CA ASP A 64 22.70 1.01 -6.31
C ASP A 64 21.29 0.71 -5.79
N ILE A 65 20.31 0.81 -6.68
CA ILE A 65 18.90 0.55 -6.38
C ILE A 65 18.22 -0.02 -7.62
N ASP A 66 17.42 -1.06 -7.41
CA ASP A 66 16.52 -1.62 -8.40
C ASP A 66 15.14 -0.97 -8.21
N GLU A 67 14.72 -0.15 -9.17
CA GLU A 67 13.49 0.63 -9.10
C GLU A 67 12.26 -0.27 -8.98
N ASP A 68 12.22 -1.38 -9.72
CA ASP A 68 11.10 -2.30 -9.72
C ASP A 68 11.01 -3.03 -8.39
N LYS A 69 12.15 -3.54 -7.87
CA LYS A 69 12.17 -4.18 -6.54
C LYS A 69 11.81 -3.23 -5.42
N TYR A 70 12.23 -1.96 -5.50
CA TYR A 70 11.86 -0.96 -4.50
C TYR A 70 10.35 -0.72 -4.49
N VAL A 71 9.73 -0.62 -5.67
CA VAL A 71 8.27 -0.45 -5.77
C VAL A 71 7.52 -1.71 -5.31
N GLU A 72 8.01 -2.90 -5.69
CA GLU A 72 7.43 -4.19 -5.30
C GLU A 72 7.56 -4.49 -3.79
N SER A 73 8.48 -3.82 -3.09
CA SER A 73 8.59 -3.93 -1.63
C SER A 73 7.33 -3.44 -0.90
N PHE A 74 6.53 -2.58 -1.55
CA PHE A 74 5.27 -2.09 -1.00
C PHE A 74 4.11 -2.99 -1.42
N LYS A 75 3.68 -3.85 -0.50
CA LYS A 75 2.81 -4.99 -0.82
C LYS A 75 1.32 -4.68 -0.59
N PRO A 76 0.48 -4.64 -1.64
CA PRO A 76 -0.91 -4.20 -1.51
C PRO A 76 -1.89 -5.29 -1.00
N HIS A 77 -1.39 -6.45 -0.61
CA HIS A 77 -2.17 -7.66 -0.36
C HIS A 77 -3.16 -7.52 0.81
N MET A 78 -2.88 -6.62 1.76
CA MET A 78 -3.73 -6.39 2.93
C MET A 78 -4.61 -5.14 2.80
N MET A 79 -4.59 -4.42 1.67
CA MET A 79 -5.29 -3.15 1.54
C MET A 79 -6.80 -3.29 1.76
N ASP A 80 -7.47 -4.22 1.06
CA ASP A 80 -8.92 -4.43 1.22
C ASP A 80 -9.30 -4.97 2.61
N VAL A 81 -8.45 -5.84 3.17
CA VAL A 81 -8.64 -6.43 4.50
C VAL A 81 -8.62 -5.33 5.55
N VAL A 82 -7.58 -4.49 5.54
CA VAL A 82 -7.42 -3.39 6.49
C VAL A 82 -8.50 -2.33 6.27
N HIS A 83 -8.86 -2.01 5.02
CA HIS A 83 -9.95 -1.09 4.73
C HIS A 83 -11.27 -1.54 5.38
N GLN A 84 -11.62 -2.82 5.23
CA GLN A 84 -12.84 -3.38 5.80
C GLN A 84 -12.80 -3.46 7.33
N TRP A 85 -11.65 -3.84 7.90
CA TRP A 85 -11.46 -3.82 9.35
C TRP A 85 -11.68 -2.42 9.92
N CYS A 86 -11.07 -1.40 9.32
CA CYS A 86 -11.26 0.00 9.70
C CYS A 86 -12.69 0.51 9.43
N SER A 87 -13.45 -0.19 8.58
CA SER A 87 -14.87 0.08 8.31
C SER A 87 -15.81 -0.69 9.25
N GLY A 88 -15.29 -1.48 10.19
CA GLY A 88 -16.06 -2.19 11.20
C GLY A 88 -16.49 -3.61 10.82
N ALA A 89 -15.93 -4.19 9.76
CA ALA A 89 -16.17 -5.60 9.44
C ALA A 89 -15.66 -6.51 10.57
N SER A 90 -16.38 -7.58 10.84
CA SER A 90 -15.95 -8.57 11.82
C SER A 90 -14.77 -9.39 11.31
N PHE A 91 -13.98 -9.94 12.23
CA PHE A 91 -12.85 -10.80 11.89
C PHE A 91 -13.28 -11.97 10.99
N ALA A 92 -14.40 -12.61 11.30
CA ALA A 92 -14.95 -13.73 10.51
C ALA A 92 -15.35 -13.34 9.08
N GLU A 93 -15.70 -12.08 8.81
CA GLU A 93 -15.99 -11.60 7.45
C GLU A 93 -14.71 -11.34 6.66
N ILE A 94 -13.65 -10.87 7.33
CA ILE A 94 -12.36 -10.57 6.73
C ILE A 94 -11.63 -11.85 6.32
N LEU A 95 -11.63 -12.87 7.18
CA LEU A 95 -10.98 -14.16 6.88
C LEU A 95 -11.55 -14.85 5.64
N LYS A 96 -12.82 -14.60 5.30
CA LYS A 96 -13.43 -15.12 4.08
C LYS A 96 -12.90 -14.46 2.80
N LYS A 97 -12.18 -13.33 2.93
CA LYS A 97 -11.73 -12.50 1.81
C LYS A 97 -10.22 -12.57 1.58
N THR A 98 -9.49 -13.28 2.43
CA THR A 98 -8.05 -13.40 2.33
C THR A 98 -7.62 -14.83 2.62
N ASP A 99 -6.61 -15.29 1.88
CA ASP A 99 -5.93 -16.57 2.14
C ASP A 99 -4.73 -16.38 3.08
N ILE A 100 -4.53 -15.16 3.61
CA ILE A 100 -3.47 -14.84 4.57
C ILE A 100 -3.85 -15.44 5.91
N PHE A 101 -2.89 -16.14 6.53
CA PHE A 101 -3.07 -16.84 7.79
C PHE A 101 -3.25 -15.87 8.97
N GLU A 102 -4.04 -16.29 9.98
CA GLU A 102 -4.29 -15.56 11.23
C GLU A 102 -3.08 -15.43 12.17
#